data_AF-A0A533B5L4-F1
#
_entry.id   AF-A0A533B5L4-F1
#
_cell.length_a   1.000
_cell.length_b   1.000
_cell.length_c   1.000
_cell.angle_alpha   90.00
_cell.angle_beta   90.00
_cell.angle_gamma   90.00
#
_symmetry.space_group_name_H-M   'P 1'
#
loop_
_entity.id
_entity.type
_entity.pdbx_description
1 polymer ?
#
loop_
_entity_poly.entity_id
_entity_poly.type
_entity_poly.pdbx_seq_one_letter_code
_entity_poly.pdbx_strand_id
1 'polypeptide(L)'
;MMAQGTQQAWWDSPKFTIDCVLVNGSRQLEADGCVLESVEAGCKLSTPDHLKAGDFVKVQLWLEGEESFIDIRLAEVRRVHEHWVAVEVIQVSQNDRIRLKRFIDAPAAMHIEEPALIDHLLIRA
;
A
#
# COMPACT_ATOMS: atom_id res chain seq x y z
N MET A 1 16.01 43.72 -2.99
CA MET A 1 16.27 42.35 -3.49
C MET A 1 15.07 41.51 -3.09
N MET A 2 14.40 40.94 -4.09
CA MET A 2 13.05 40.38 -3.97
C MET A 2 13.07 38.96 -3.39
N ALA A 3 11.96 38.64 -2.74
CA ALA A 3 11.69 37.48 -1.90
C ALA A 3 12.03 36.12 -2.53
N GLN A 4 12.58 35.23 -1.71
CA GLN A 4 12.65 33.79 -1.95
C GLN A 4 11.22 33.24 -2.05
N GLY A 5 10.79 33.00 -3.28
CA GLY A 5 9.56 32.26 -3.56
C GLY A 5 9.77 30.76 -3.34
N THR A 6 8.72 30.14 -2.80
CA THR A 6 8.39 28.70 -2.86
C THR A 6 9.27 27.72 -2.07
N GLN A 7 9.17 27.77 -0.74
CA GLN A 7 9.10 26.55 0.09
C GLN A 7 7.67 26.41 0.60
N GLN A 8 6.75 25.95 -0.24
CA GLN A 8 5.38 25.63 0.18
C GLN A 8 4.99 24.26 -0.39
N ALA A 9 4.61 23.37 0.54
CA ALA A 9 3.88 22.10 0.35
C ALA A 9 4.65 20.79 0.06
N TRP A 10 5.80 20.53 0.68
CA TRP A 10 6.37 19.15 0.70
C TRP A 10 5.74 18.27 1.81
N TRP A 11 5.21 18.86 2.89
CA TRP A 11 5.02 18.16 4.16
C TRP A 11 3.71 17.36 4.34
N ASP A 12 2.80 17.35 3.37
CA ASP A 12 1.46 16.75 3.56
C ASP A 12 1.29 15.35 2.94
N SER A 13 2.33 14.81 2.29
CA SER A 13 2.30 13.46 1.72
C SER A 13 3.19 12.49 2.51
N PRO A 14 2.73 11.26 2.75
CA PRO A 14 3.58 10.17 3.23
C PRO A 14 4.92 10.11 2.50
N LYS A 15 6.00 9.98 3.27
CA LYS A 15 7.37 9.92 2.73
C LYS A 15 7.58 8.66 1.90
N PHE A 16 6.91 7.58 2.24
CA PHE A 16 7.05 6.29 1.60
C PHE A 16 5.78 5.90 0.83
N THR A 17 6.00 5.24 -0.31
CA THR A 17 4.98 4.53 -1.08
C THR A 17 5.39 3.07 -1.17
N ILE A 18 4.44 2.15 -1.05
CA ILE A 18 4.67 0.73 -1.27
C ILE A 18 3.93 0.33 -2.54
N ASP A 19 4.68 -0.11 -3.54
CA ASP A 19 4.13 -0.61 -4.78
C ASP A 19 4.04 -2.14 -4.70
N CYS A 20 2.86 -2.73 -4.83
CA CYS A 20 2.67 -4.16 -4.57
C CYS A 20 1.56 -4.83 -5.41
N VAL A 21 1.73 -6.12 -5.69
CA VAL A 21 0.81 -6.94 -6.48
C VAL A 21 0.12 -7.95 -5.57
N LEU A 22 -1.20 -8.02 -5.68
CA LEU A 22 -2.04 -9.04 -5.06
C LEU A 22 -2.42 -10.10 -6.11
N VAL A 23 -1.97 -11.33 -5.87
CA VAL A 23 -2.27 -12.48 -6.72
C VAL A 23 -3.61 -13.10 -6.33
N ASN A 24 -4.35 -13.60 -7.30
CA ASN A 24 -5.63 -14.27 -7.03
C ASN A 24 -5.40 -15.56 -6.20
N GLY A 25 -6.23 -15.79 -5.19
CA GLY A 25 -6.08 -16.91 -4.26
C GLY A 25 -4.96 -16.74 -3.21
N SER A 26 -4.40 -15.53 -3.08
CA SER A 26 -3.56 -15.17 -1.94
C SER A 26 -4.35 -15.34 -0.64
N ARG A 27 -3.69 -15.90 0.38
CA ARG A 27 -4.26 -15.94 1.73
C ARG A 27 -4.19 -14.53 2.31
N GLN A 28 -5.25 -14.10 3.00
CA GLN A 28 -5.20 -12.97 3.92
C GLN A 28 -4.64 -11.64 3.36
N LEU A 29 -4.87 -11.33 2.07
CA LEU A 29 -4.35 -10.13 1.43
C LEU A 29 -2.81 -10.01 1.50
N GLU A 30 -2.12 -11.13 1.26
CA GLU A 30 -0.67 -11.16 1.07
C GLU A 30 -0.27 -10.67 -0.32
N ALA A 31 0.49 -9.56 -0.36
CA ALA A 31 0.97 -8.93 -1.59
C ALA A 31 2.50 -8.94 -1.68
N ASP A 32 3.01 -8.95 -2.90
CA ASP A 32 4.44 -8.86 -3.23
C ASP A 32 4.77 -7.47 -3.77
N GLY A 33 5.78 -6.80 -3.23
CA GLY A 33 6.05 -5.42 -3.58
C GLY A 33 7.44 -4.90 -3.30
N CYS A 34 7.58 -3.58 -3.33
CA CYS A 34 8.80 -2.87 -2.98
C CYS A 34 8.48 -1.53 -2.29
N VAL A 35 9.41 -1.08 -1.44
CA VAL A 35 9.29 0.21 -0.75
C VAL A 35 9.99 1.30 -1.56
N LEU A 36 9.29 2.41 -1.79
CA LEU A 36 9.79 3.60 -2.46
C LEU A 36 9.82 4.77 -1.48
N GLU A 37 10.99 5.41 -1.35
CA GLU A 37 11.18 6.61 -0.56
C GLU A 37 11.15 7.85 -1.46
N SER A 38 10.30 8.81 -1.12
CA SER A 38 10.23 10.11 -1.80
C SER A 38 11.44 10.96 -1.44
N VAL A 39 12.14 11.44 -2.46
CA VAL A 39 13.33 12.30 -2.35
C VAL A 39 13.17 13.50 -3.31
N GLU A 40 13.97 14.56 -3.13
CA GLU A 40 13.90 15.79 -3.96
C GLU A 40 13.87 15.53 -5.48
N ALA A 41 14.59 14.50 -5.93
CA ALA A 41 14.71 14.12 -7.34
C ALA A 41 13.70 13.07 -7.82
N GLY A 42 12.73 12.64 -7.01
CA GLY A 42 11.73 11.62 -7.36
C GLY A 42 11.58 10.55 -6.28
N CYS A 43 11.69 9.28 -6.67
CA CYS A 43 11.58 8.13 -5.76
C CYS A 43 12.84 7.27 -5.83
N LYS A 44 13.23 6.69 -4.70
CA LYS A 44 14.35 5.73 -4.59
C LYS A 44 13.84 4.43 -3.98
N LEU A 45 14.33 3.30 -4.48
CA LEU A 45 14.13 2.01 -3.82
C LEU A 45 14.72 2.05 -2.41
N SER A 46 13.89 1.66 -1.45
CA SER A 46 14.19 1.56 -0.03
C SER A 46 13.95 0.12 0.42
N THR A 47 14.43 -0.20 1.62
CA THR A 47 14.24 -1.51 2.24
C THR A 47 13.20 -1.39 3.36
N PRO A 48 12.47 -2.48 3.68
CA PRO A 48 11.41 -2.44 4.70
C PRO A 48 11.86 -1.97 6.08
N ASP A 49 13.12 -2.17 6.45
CA ASP A 49 13.72 -1.75 7.72
C ASP A 49 13.81 -0.22 7.89
N HIS A 50 13.59 0.55 6.83
CA HIS A 50 13.43 1.99 6.90
C HIS A 50 12.04 2.43 7.39
N LEU A 51 11.05 1.53 7.35
CA LEU A 51 9.71 1.76 7.89
C LEU A 51 9.64 1.40 9.37
N LYS A 52 8.77 2.09 10.10
CA LYS A 52 8.50 1.84 11.52
C LYS A 52 7.01 1.76 11.78
N ALA A 53 6.64 1.03 12.81
CA ALA A 53 5.26 1.03 13.28
C ALA A 53 4.82 2.46 13.65
N GLY A 54 3.65 2.87 13.17
CA GLY A 54 3.12 4.23 13.27
C GLY A 54 3.47 5.14 12.09
N ASP A 55 4.34 4.72 11.16
CA ASP A 55 4.57 5.47 9.94
C ASP A 55 3.34 5.43 9.02
N PHE A 56 3.06 6.56 8.37
CA PHE A 56 2.06 6.62 7.31
C PHE A 56 2.71 6.42 5.95
N VAL A 57 2.06 5.62 5.11
CA VAL A 57 2.51 5.28 3.75
C VAL A 57 1.36 5.41 2.74
N LYS A 58 1.71 5.60 1.47
CA LYS A 58 0.81 5.33 0.34
C LYS A 58 0.99 3.87 -0.08
N VAL A 59 -0.06 3.22 -0.57
CA VAL A 59 0.06 1.89 -1.17
C VAL A 59 -0.59 1.91 -2.54
N GLN A 60 0.16 1.48 -3.56
CA GLN A 60 -0.35 1.19 -4.88
C GLN A 60 -0.49 -0.32 -4.99
N LEU A 61 -1.72 -0.80 -5.04
CA LEU A 61 -2.02 -2.23 -5.05
C LEU A 61 -2.51 -2.66 -6.43
N TRP A 62 -1.67 -3.35 -7.19
CA TRP A 62 -2.07 -3.96 -8.46
C TRP A 62 -2.78 -5.29 -8.18
N LEU A 63 -3.95 -5.47 -8.77
CA LEU A 63 -4.67 -6.74 -8.71
C LEU A 63 -4.30 -7.56 -9.94
N GLU A 64 -3.97 -8.83 -9.75
CA GLU A 64 -3.64 -9.73 -10.86
C GLU A 64 -4.78 -9.77 -11.89
N GLY A 65 -4.45 -9.47 -13.15
CA GLY A 65 -5.42 -9.44 -14.25
C GLY A 65 -6.20 -8.11 -14.39
N GLU A 66 -5.95 -7.11 -13.54
CA GLU A 66 -6.45 -5.75 -13.73
C GLU A 66 -5.37 -4.80 -14.26
N GLU A 67 -5.77 -3.87 -15.13
CA GLU A 67 -4.83 -2.90 -15.74
C GLU A 67 -4.50 -1.71 -14.82
N SER A 68 -5.36 -1.42 -13.85
CA SER A 68 -5.21 -0.25 -12.96
C SER A 68 -5.01 -0.68 -11.52
N PHE A 69 -4.15 0.04 -10.80
CA PHE A 69 -3.95 -0.20 -9.37
C PHE A 69 -5.10 0.36 -8.53
N ILE A 70 -5.15 -0.09 -7.28
CA ILE A 70 -5.95 0.46 -6.21
C ILE A 70 -5.11 1.49 -5.46
N ASP A 71 -5.57 2.73 -5.46
CA ASP A 71 -4.91 3.87 -4.80
C ASP A 71 -5.31 3.93 -3.32
N ILE A 72 -4.46 3.40 -2.44
CA ILE A 72 -4.58 3.57 -1.00
C ILE A 72 -3.78 4.80 -0.60
N ARG A 73 -4.49 5.91 -0.45
CA ARG A 73 -3.90 7.24 -0.20
C ARG A 73 -3.24 7.36 1.16
N LEU A 74 -3.72 6.59 2.12
CA LEU A 74 -3.18 6.57 3.48
C LEU A 74 -3.36 5.18 4.10
N ALA A 75 -2.25 4.61 4.53
CA ALA A 75 -2.19 3.43 5.38
C ALA A 75 -1.18 3.65 6.51
N GLU A 76 -1.41 3.03 7.65
CA GLU A 76 -0.49 3.04 8.79
C GLU A 76 0.29 1.73 8.85
N VAL A 77 1.61 1.81 8.96
CA VAL A 77 2.46 0.66 9.23
C VAL A 77 2.19 0.17 10.65
N ARG A 78 1.66 -1.04 10.79
CA ARG A 78 1.36 -1.64 12.09
C ARG A 78 2.50 -2.49 12.62
N ARG A 79 3.24 -3.13 11.70
CA ARG A 79 4.39 -3.98 12.03
C ARG A 79 5.33 -4.07 10.85
N VAL A 80 6.62 -4.11 11.14
CA VAL A 80 7.66 -4.51 10.19
C VAL A 80 8.39 -5.71 10.80
N HIS A 81 8.54 -6.78 10.04
CA HIS A 81 9.24 -7.98 10.46
C HIS A 81 9.96 -8.63 9.28
N GLU A 82 11.29 -8.59 9.29
CA GLU A 82 12.12 -9.03 8.15
C GLU A 82 11.69 -8.31 6.85
N HIS A 83 11.19 -9.06 5.87
CA HIS A 83 10.68 -8.60 4.58
C HIS A 83 9.18 -8.32 4.59
N TRP A 84 8.51 -8.44 5.74
CA TRP A 84 7.07 -8.24 5.85
C TRP A 84 6.72 -6.89 6.47
N VAL A 85 5.81 -6.19 5.82
CA VAL A 85 5.21 -4.93 6.28
C VAL A 85 3.70 -5.16 6.41
N ALA A 86 3.19 -5.15 7.64
CA ALA A 86 1.75 -5.16 7.89
C ALA A 86 1.26 -3.71 7.93
N VAL A 87 0.25 -3.39 7.12
CA VAL A 87 -0.36 -2.07 7.07
C VAL A 87 -1.86 -2.12 7.35
N GLU A 88 -2.37 -1.07 7.97
CA GLU A 88 -3.80 -0.82 8.17
C GLU A 88 -4.27 0.27 7.21
N VAL A 89 -5.29 -0.03 6.41
CA VAL A 89 -5.84 0.87 5.39
C VAL A 89 -6.73 1.90 6.04
N ILE A 90 -6.36 3.17 5.93
CA ILE A 90 -7.13 4.29 6.51
C ILE A 90 -7.97 4.99 5.44
N GLN A 91 -7.36 5.29 4.29
CA GLN A 91 -8.01 6.05 3.23
C GLN A 91 -7.85 5.37 1.87
N VAL A 92 -8.97 4.87 1.36
CA VAL A 92 -9.13 4.30 0.01
C VAL A 92 -10.45 4.80 -0.58
N SER A 93 -10.53 4.97 -1.90
CA SER A 93 -11.77 5.40 -2.55
C SER A 93 -12.86 4.33 -2.40
N GLN A 94 -14.14 4.73 -2.39
CA GLN A 94 -15.23 3.76 -2.33
C GLN A 94 -15.24 2.83 -3.56
N ASN A 95 -14.88 3.35 -4.73
CA ASN A 95 -14.77 2.56 -5.95
C ASN A 95 -13.68 1.48 -5.83
N ASP A 96 -12.50 1.86 -5.35
CA ASP A 96 -11.39 0.92 -5.18
C ASP A 96 -11.66 -0.07 -4.05
N ARG A 97 -12.35 0.33 -2.99
CA ARG A 97 -12.79 -0.59 -1.94
C ARG A 97 -13.75 -1.64 -2.49
N ILE A 98 -14.66 -1.26 -3.38
CA ILE A 98 -15.56 -2.20 -4.07
C ILE A 98 -14.78 -3.12 -5.01
N ARG A 99 -13.78 -2.60 -5.75
CA ARG A 99 -12.91 -3.40 -6.62
C ARG A 99 -12.13 -4.45 -5.81
N LEU A 100 -11.47 -4.04 -4.73
CA LEU A 100 -10.75 -4.94 -3.84
C LEU A 100 -11.67 -6.02 -3.27
N LYS A 101 -12.84 -5.61 -2.78
CA LYS A 101 -13.85 -6.55 -2.27
C LYS A 101 -14.25 -7.57 -3.32
N ARG A 102 -14.54 -7.14 -4.55
CA ARG A 102 -14.92 -8.02 -5.65
C ARG A 102 -13.80 -8.98 -6.05
N PHE A 103 -12.55 -8.56 -5.95
CA PHE A 103 -11.40 -9.39 -6.23
C PHE A 103 -11.25 -10.50 -5.18
N ILE A 104 -11.39 -10.16 -3.89
CA ILE A 104 -11.35 -11.13 -2.77
C ILE A 104 -12.55 -12.09 -2.84
N ASP A 105 -13.75 -11.55 -3.08
CA ASP A 105 -15.00 -12.32 -3.12
C ASP A 105 -15.16 -13.11 -4.44
N ALA A 106 -14.26 -12.93 -5.41
CA ALA A 106 -14.31 -13.68 -6.66
C ALA A 106 -14.18 -15.18 -6.35
N PRO A 107 -14.99 -16.05 -6.98
CA PRO A 107 -14.98 -17.47 -6.68
C PRO A 107 -13.77 -18.16 -7.32
N ALA A 108 -12.58 -17.88 -6.80
CA ALA A 108 -11.43 -18.76 -6.96
C ALA A 108 -11.64 -19.94 -6.00
N ALA A 109 -12.11 -21.06 -6.56
CA ALA A 109 -12.20 -22.39 -5.97
C ALA A 109 -11.99 -22.52 -4.44
N MET A 110 -13.10 -22.71 -3.71
CA MET A 110 -13.17 -23.41 -2.41
C MET A 110 -12.03 -23.15 -1.42
N HIS A 111 -12.00 -21.97 -0.78
CA HIS A 111 -11.35 -21.86 0.52
C HIS A 111 -12.34 -21.27 1.52
N ILE A 112 -12.80 -22.12 2.44
CA ILE A 112 -13.55 -21.76 3.64
C ILE A 112 -12.51 -21.13 4.58
N GLU A 113 -12.14 -19.89 4.33
CA GLU A 113 -11.40 -19.08 5.30
C GLU A 113 -12.19 -17.80 5.57
N GLU A 114 -12.07 -17.35 6.81
CA GLU A 114 -12.69 -16.14 7.36
C GLU A 114 -12.51 -14.96 6.38
N PRO A 115 -13.54 -14.10 6.16
CA PRO A 115 -13.44 -13.02 5.19
C PRO A 115 -12.19 -12.20 5.44
N ALA A 116 -11.31 -12.10 4.44
CA ALA A 116 -10.11 -11.28 4.57
C ALA A 116 -10.53 -9.85 4.92
N LEU A 117 -10.00 -9.33 6.04
CA LEU A 117 -10.27 -7.97 6.46
C LEU A 117 -9.61 -7.03 5.45
N ILE A 118 -10.43 -6.40 4.61
CA ILE A 118 -10.02 -5.42 3.58
C ILE A 118 -9.15 -4.28 4.18
N ASP A 119 -9.29 -4.08 5.49
CA ASP A 119 -8.63 -3.01 6.22
C ASP A 119 -7.17 -3.37 6.60
N HIS A 120 -6.72 -4.61 6.40
CA HIS A 120 -5.34 -5.03 6.66
C HIS A 120 -4.70 -5.67 5.43
N LEU A 121 -3.49 -5.20 5.08
CA LEU A 121 -2.69 -5.75 3.98
C LEU A 121 -1.33 -6.18 4.53
N LEU A 122 -0.89 -7.36 4.12
CA LEU A 122 0.42 -7.90 4.47
C LEU A 122 1.31 -7.90 3.23
N ILE A 123 2.37 -7.09 3.23
CA ILE A 123 3.20 -6.87 2.05
C ILE A 123 4.59 -7.46 2.27
N ARG A 124 5.03 -8.33 1.36
CA ARG A 124 6.43 -8.75 1.26
C ARG A 124 7.18 -7.75 0.39
N ALA A 125 8.20 -7.08 0.92
CA ALA A 125 8.98 -6.04 0.25
C ALA A 125 10.48 -6.13 0.53
#